data_AF-A0A961XRB6-F1
#
_entry.id   AF-A0A961XRB6-F1
#
_cell.length_a   1.000
_cell.length_b   1.000
_cell.length_c   1.000
_cell.angle_alpha   90.00
_cell.angle_beta   90.00
_cell.angle_gamma   90.00
#
_symmetry.space_group_name_H-M   'P 1'
#
loop_
_entity.id
_entity.type
_entity.pdbx_description
1 polymer ?
#
loop_
_entity_poly.entity_id
_entity_poly.type
_entity_poly.pdbx_seq_one_letter_code
_entity_poly.pdbx_strand_id
1 'polypeptide(L)'
;ESSKIPKLSKEEAEKYLLPMLKDMVKQAETDPDALIDRLHDHRSNEPFDMKELIATRLLSTTFDLYQPGKTAISFRFQTSGTYPNGDNYYLGLPVVRTANQVLVTRFRAPQFAGNQSENPTAAVRYFSLNQGDENSYNLASRFDQEMKVSADGFVYHVIGDTGIGLEEKAEALGANFMPWKTREKMLLIYRQMLPRSDFMQGIDKVPPYDPGKPASGQDASLSIGDHAITGRLMDPAELMSMTSLQGF
;
A
#
# COMPACT_ATOMS: atom_id res chain seq x y z
N GLU A 1 4.62 31.56 8.76
CA GLU A 1 6.04 31.15 8.86
C GLU A 1 6.25 29.97 7.93
N SER A 2 7.18 30.05 6.97
CA SER A 2 7.47 28.90 6.10
C SER A 2 8.07 27.78 6.96
N SER A 3 7.45 26.60 6.99
CA SER A 3 8.00 25.45 7.70
C SER A 3 9.42 25.19 7.19
N LYS A 4 10.41 25.33 8.07
CA LYS A 4 11.81 25.06 7.71
C LYS A 4 11.89 23.61 7.27
N ILE A 5 12.30 23.41 6.03
CA ILE A 5 12.57 22.11 5.44
C ILE A 5 13.49 21.32 6.39
N PRO A 6 13.12 20.11 6.83
CA PRO A 6 14.02 19.25 7.59
C PRO A 6 15.28 18.98 6.76
N LYS A 7 16.45 19.22 7.34
CA LYS A 7 17.72 18.88 6.69
C LYS A 7 17.96 17.37 6.86
N LEU A 8 18.20 16.67 5.75
CA LEU A 8 18.68 15.29 5.77
C LEU A 8 19.96 15.20 6.58
N SER A 9 20.09 14.15 7.41
CA SER A 9 21.35 13.85 8.08
C SER A 9 22.42 13.43 7.06
N LYS A 10 23.69 13.46 7.47
CA LYS A 10 24.79 12.97 6.63
C LYS A 10 24.60 11.49 6.28
N GLU A 11 24.16 10.68 7.24
CA GLU A 11 23.92 9.25 7.03
C GLU A 11 22.75 9.02 6.06
N GLU A 12 21.68 9.80 6.17
CA GLU A 12 20.55 9.72 5.23
C GLU A 12 20.95 10.13 3.82
N ALA A 13 21.77 11.17 3.68
CA ALA A 13 22.29 11.61 2.39
C ALA A 13 23.21 10.56 1.74
N GLU A 14 24.10 9.95 2.52
CA GLU A 14 24.98 8.88 2.04
C GLU A 14 24.19 7.61 1.65
N LYS A 15 23.15 7.29 2.42
CA LYS A 15 22.32 6.09 2.20
C LYS A 15 21.35 6.24 1.03
N TYR A 16 20.73 7.41 0.84
CA TYR A 16 19.63 7.58 -0.10
C TYR A 16 19.95 8.54 -1.25
N LEU A 17 20.52 9.71 -0.95
CA LEU A 17 20.74 10.77 -1.94
C LEU A 17 21.89 10.41 -2.90
N LEU A 18 23.02 9.95 -2.36
CA LEU A 18 24.22 9.71 -3.16
C LEU A 18 24.05 8.57 -4.18
N PRO A 19 23.43 7.41 -3.84
CA PRO A 19 23.13 6.37 -4.81
C PRO A 19 22.13 6.84 -5.87
N MET A 20 21.10 7.60 -5.48
CA MET A 20 20.13 8.16 -6.41
C MET A 20 20.79 9.06 -7.46
N LEU A 21 21.65 9.99 -7.02
CA LEU A 21 22.37 10.90 -7.94
C LEU A 21 23.31 10.14 -8.88
N LYS A 22 24.00 9.10 -8.40
CA LYS A 22 24.86 8.27 -9.25
C LYS A 22 24.07 7.54 -10.33
N ASP A 23 22.91 6.98 -9.97
CA ASP A 23 22.01 6.33 -10.92
C ASP A 23 21.44 7.32 -11.95
N MET A 24 21.09 8.53 -11.52
CA MET A 24 20.62 9.60 -12.42
C MET A 24 21.70 9.98 -13.42
N VAL A 25 22.96 10.15 -12.99
CA VAL A 25 24.09 10.44 -13.91
C VAL A 25 24.24 9.31 -14.92
N LYS A 26 24.25 8.05 -14.46
CA LYS A 26 24.36 6.88 -15.34
C LYS A 26 23.21 6.82 -16.35
N GLN A 27 21.98 7.13 -15.93
CA GLN A 27 20.83 7.15 -16.84
C GLN A 27 20.86 8.31 -17.83
N ALA A 28 21.33 9.49 -17.42
CA ALA A 28 21.53 10.62 -18.33
C ALA A 28 22.49 10.26 -19.47
N GLU A 29 23.50 9.44 -19.17
CA GLU A 29 24.47 8.96 -20.17
C GLU A 29 23.88 7.92 -21.14
N THR A 30 22.88 7.14 -20.71
CA THR A 30 22.31 6.05 -21.51
C THR A 30 20.99 6.39 -22.22
N ASP A 31 20.11 7.13 -21.55
CA ASP A 31 18.76 7.46 -22.00
C ASP A 31 18.26 8.75 -21.30
N PRO A 32 18.67 9.93 -21.81
CA PRO A 32 18.36 11.20 -21.18
C PRO A 32 16.87 11.55 -21.24
N ASP A 33 16.14 11.11 -22.26
CA ASP A 33 14.71 11.39 -22.40
C ASP A 33 13.90 10.64 -21.34
N ALA A 34 14.21 9.35 -21.10
CA ALA A 34 13.59 8.59 -20.02
C ALA A 34 13.96 9.08 -18.62
N LEU A 35 15.12 9.74 -18.46
CA LEU A 35 15.45 10.42 -17.21
C LEU A 35 14.60 11.68 -17.04
N ILE A 36 14.54 12.54 -18.06
CA ILE A 36 13.73 13.77 -18.03
C ILE A 36 12.28 13.43 -17.72
N ASP A 37 11.71 12.43 -18.37
CA ASP A 37 10.34 11.98 -18.13
C ASP A 37 10.12 11.61 -16.64
N ARG A 38 11.06 10.88 -16.02
CA ARG A 38 11.00 10.52 -14.59
C ARG A 38 11.23 11.67 -13.62
N LEU A 39 11.83 12.77 -14.07
CA LEU A 39 12.07 13.96 -13.22
C LEU A 39 10.87 14.89 -13.17
N HIS A 40 9.81 14.64 -13.93
CA HIS A 40 8.60 15.45 -13.94
C HIS A 40 7.44 14.76 -13.24
N ASP A 41 6.66 15.52 -12.46
CA ASP A 41 5.33 15.08 -12.05
C ASP A 41 4.41 15.15 -13.27
N HIS A 42 4.10 14.00 -13.86
CA HIS A 42 3.24 13.94 -15.04
C HIS A 42 1.78 14.43 -14.81
N ARG A 43 1.40 14.86 -13.60
CA ARG A 43 0.08 15.49 -13.33
C ARG A 43 0.14 17.01 -13.50
N SER A 44 1.22 17.64 -13.03
CA SER A 44 1.43 19.09 -13.13
C SER A 44 2.33 19.49 -14.30
N ASN A 45 3.07 18.52 -14.84
CA ASN A 45 4.17 18.71 -15.79
C ASN A 45 5.32 19.58 -15.24
N GLU A 46 5.42 19.69 -13.91
CA GLU A 46 6.49 20.41 -13.21
C GLU A 46 7.60 19.43 -12.76
N PRO A 47 8.86 19.86 -12.65
CA PRO A 47 9.92 19.04 -12.09
C PRO A 47 9.65 18.69 -10.62
N PHE A 48 9.94 17.45 -10.24
CA PHE A 48 9.92 17.04 -8.83
C PHE A 48 10.95 17.83 -8.01
N ASP A 49 10.59 18.17 -6.78
CA ASP A 49 11.56 18.66 -5.81
C ASP A 49 12.46 17.52 -5.29
N MET A 50 13.53 17.86 -4.56
CA MET A 50 14.49 16.86 -4.09
C MET A 50 13.89 15.83 -3.12
N LYS A 51 12.87 16.22 -2.34
CA LYS A 51 12.21 15.29 -1.42
C LYS A 51 11.31 14.34 -2.19
N GLU A 52 10.60 14.84 -3.19
CA GLU A 52 9.77 14.04 -4.08
C GLU A 52 10.63 13.02 -4.83
N LEU A 53 11.79 13.42 -5.36
CA LEU A 53 12.72 12.49 -6.01
C LEU A 53 13.21 11.38 -5.08
N ILE A 54 13.58 11.71 -3.83
CA ILE A 54 13.99 10.71 -2.83
C ILE A 54 12.82 9.78 -2.49
N ALA A 55 11.62 10.32 -2.28
CA ALA A 55 10.43 9.54 -1.98
C ALA A 55 10.09 8.59 -3.13
N THR A 56 10.09 9.08 -4.37
CA THR A 56 9.85 8.29 -5.58
C THR A 56 10.92 7.22 -5.75
N ARG A 57 12.20 7.51 -5.44
CA ARG A 57 13.26 6.49 -5.48
C ARG A 57 13.03 5.38 -4.44
N LEU A 58 12.65 5.74 -3.22
CA LEU A 58 12.36 4.76 -2.16
C LEU A 58 11.15 3.90 -2.51
N LEU A 59 10.05 4.52 -2.95
CA LEU A 59 8.81 3.82 -3.27
C LEU A 59 8.88 3.02 -4.56
N SER A 60 9.55 3.53 -5.59
CA SER A 60 9.65 2.85 -6.90
C SER A 60 10.18 1.43 -6.79
N THR A 61 11.20 1.20 -5.95
CA THR A 61 11.78 -0.13 -5.73
C THR A 61 10.83 -1.12 -5.04
N THR A 62 9.79 -0.63 -4.34
CA THR A 62 8.79 -1.51 -3.74
C THR A 62 7.92 -2.21 -4.79
N PHE A 63 7.74 -1.59 -5.97
CA PHE A 63 6.96 -2.16 -7.05
C PHE A 63 7.67 -3.32 -7.76
N ASP A 64 9.00 -3.45 -7.61
CA ASP A 64 9.76 -4.60 -8.12
C ASP A 64 9.38 -5.90 -7.37
N LEU A 65 8.71 -5.79 -6.22
CA LEU A 65 8.21 -6.92 -5.44
C LEU A 65 6.89 -7.48 -5.98
N TYR A 66 6.19 -6.74 -6.83
CA TYR A 66 4.96 -7.20 -7.47
C TYR A 66 5.27 -8.23 -8.57
N GLN A 67 4.57 -9.36 -8.55
CA GLN A 67 4.71 -10.42 -9.55
C GLN A 67 3.41 -10.55 -10.35
N PRO A 68 3.37 -10.11 -11.63
CA PRO A 68 2.18 -10.21 -12.47
C PRO A 68 1.61 -11.63 -12.53
N GLY A 69 0.28 -11.74 -12.47
CA GLY A 69 -0.44 -13.02 -12.54
C GLY A 69 -0.39 -13.87 -11.27
N LYS A 70 0.28 -13.41 -10.21
CA LYS A 70 0.25 -14.04 -8.88
C LYS A 70 -0.55 -13.19 -7.90
N THR A 71 -0.88 -13.80 -6.77
CA THR A 71 -1.39 -13.06 -5.61
C THR A 71 -0.35 -12.03 -5.18
N ALA A 72 -0.77 -10.77 -5.13
CA ALA A 72 -0.03 -9.70 -4.51
C ALA A 72 0.01 -9.93 -2.99
N ILE A 73 1.20 -9.83 -2.43
CA ILE A 73 1.50 -10.03 -1.01
C ILE A 73 2.03 -8.75 -0.40
N SER A 74 1.82 -8.59 0.90
CA SER A 74 2.16 -7.36 1.61
C SER A 74 3.42 -7.50 2.45
N PHE A 75 4.13 -6.37 2.63
CA PHE A 75 5.38 -6.28 3.35
C PHE A 75 5.34 -5.15 4.37
N ARG A 76 6.04 -5.31 5.48
CA ARG A 76 6.23 -4.21 6.45
C ARG A 76 7.43 -3.36 6.05
N PHE A 77 7.21 -2.31 5.26
CA PHE A 77 8.29 -1.39 4.90
C PHE A 77 8.71 -0.52 6.09
N GLN A 78 10.00 -0.20 6.17
CA GLN A 78 10.50 0.75 7.15
C GLN A 78 10.03 2.17 6.80
N THR A 79 9.37 2.84 7.73
CA THR A 79 8.84 4.22 7.60
C THR A 79 9.74 5.27 8.27
N SER A 80 10.96 4.88 8.67
CA SER A 80 11.93 5.82 9.25
C SER A 80 12.27 6.91 8.24
N GLY A 81 12.15 8.19 8.64
CA GLY A 81 12.40 9.35 7.78
C GLY A 81 11.15 9.95 7.12
N THR A 82 9.96 9.34 7.27
CA THR A 82 8.70 9.82 6.65
C THR A 82 7.66 10.29 7.67
N TYR A 83 8.08 10.82 8.82
CA TYR A 83 7.22 11.19 9.97
C TYR A 83 6.24 10.07 10.39
N PRO A 84 6.71 8.88 10.77
CA PRO A 84 5.81 7.82 11.21
C PRO A 84 5.15 8.22 12.54
N ASN A 85 3.82 8.05 12.61
CA ASN A 85 3.16 8.03 13.92
C ASN A 85 3.59 6.75 14.63
N GLY A 86 4.30 6.87 15.76
CA GLY A 86 4.87 5.74 16.50
C GLY A 86 3.84 4.72 17.00
N ASP A 87 2.57 5.09 17.02
CA ASP A 87 1.47 4.21 17.39
C ASP A 87 0.95 3.39 16.19
N ASN A 88 1.40 3.67 14.97
CA ASN A 88 0.92 3.02 13.75
C ASN A 88 1.94 2.05 13.15
N TYR A 89 1.40 0.94 12.70
CA TYR A 89 2.11 -0.10 11.98
C TYR A 89 1.49 -0.27 10.60
N TYR A 90 2.34 -0.45 9.58
CA TYR A 90 1.95 -0.38 8.18
C TYR A 90 2.40 -1.63 7.42
N LEU A 91 1.50 -2.17 6.62
CA LEU A 91 1.80 -3.08 5.53
C LEU A 91 1.57 -2.37 4.20
N GLY A 92 2.52 -2.49 3.29
CA GLY A 92 2.38 -2.06 1.91
C GLY A 92 2.17 -3.26 0.99
N LEU A 93 1.13 -3.19 0.17
CA LEU A 93 0.83 -4.13 -0.89
C LEU A 93 1.10 -3.45 -2.24
N PRO A 94 2.30 -3.63 -2.84
CA PRO A 94 2.61 -3.06 -4.13
C PRO A 94 1.86 -3.82 -5.23
N VAL A 95 1.22 -3.07 -6.13
CA VAL A 95 0.46 -3.60 -7.26
C VAL A 95 0.77 -2.79 -8.50
N VAL A 96 0.95 -3.47 -9.63
CA VAL A 96 1.08 -2.86 -10.95
C VAL A 96 0.00 -3.43 -11.87
N ARG A 97 -1.02 -2.64 -12.19
CA ARG A 97 -2.10 -3.05 -13.09
C ARG A 97 -1.73 -2.83 -14.55
N THR A 98 -2.17 -3.73 -15.41
CA THR A 98 -2.38 -3.41 -16.83
C THR A 98 -3.77 -2.81 -17.02
N ALA A 99 -3.96 -2.05 -18.09
CA ALA A 99 -5.18 -1.28 -18.33
C ALA A 99 -6.47 -2.09 -18.08
N ASN A 100 -7.44 -1.45 -17.41
CA ASN A 100 -8.77 -1.96 -17.07
C ASN A 100 -8.82 -3.17 -16.11
N GLN A 101 -7.70 -3.62 -15.53
CA GLN A 101 -7.77 -4.64 -14.49
C GLN A 101 -8.41 -4.11 -13.21
N VAL A 102 -9.12 -4.98 -12.52
CA VAL A 102 -9.68 -4.74 -11.18
C VAL A 102 -8.86 -5.49 -10.14
N LEU A 103 -8.53 -4.83 -9.04
CA LEU A 103 -7.87 -5.46 -7.89
C LEU A 103 -8.91 -5.87 -6.86
N VAL A 104 -8.93 -7.15 -6.52
CA VAL A 104 -9.70 -7.63 -5.38
C VAL A 104 -8.72 -7.94 -4.26
N THR A 105 -8.96 -7.40 -3.07
CA THR A 105 -8.14 -7.63 -1.88
C THR A 105 -8.94 -8.25 -0.76
N ARG A 106 -8.24 -8.90 0.17
CA ARG A 106 -8.81 -9.39 1.41
C ARG A 106 -7.85 -9.32 2.59
N PHE A 107 -8.41 -9.22 3.78
CA PHE A 107 -7.76 -9.50 5.06
C PHE A 107 -8.83 -9.81 6.11
N ARG A 108 -8.48 -10.57 7.15
CA ARG A 108 -9.34 -10.80 8.31
C ARG A 108 -9.37 -9.54 9.17
N ALA A 109 -10.57 -9.02 9.44
CA ALA A 109 -10.73 -7.83 10.26
C ALA A 109 -10.21 -8.10 11.68
N PRO A 110 -9.27 -7.29 12.22
CA PRO A 110 -9.02 -7.30 13.65
C PRO A 110 -10.25 -6.73 14.38
N GLN A 111 -10.46 -7.15 15.62
CA GLN A 111 -11.43 -6.48 16.48
C GLN A 111 -10.94 -5.06 16.76
N PHE A 112 -11.70 -4.05 16.35
CA PHE A 112 -11.40 -2.65 16.58
C PHE A 112 -12.32 -2.06 17.65
N ALA A 113 -11.91 -0.94 18.26
CA ALA A 113 -12.71 -0.26 19.27
C ALA A 113 -13.77 0.61 18.59
N GLY A 114 -15.06 0.28 18.77
CA GLY A 114 -16.16 1.09 18.24
C GLY A 114 -16.32 2.43 18.98
N ASN A 115 -15.82 2.51 20.20
CA ASN A 115 -15.80 3.72 21.02
C ASN A 115 -14.63 3.68 22.04
N GLN A 116 -14.48 4.73 22.84
CA GLN A 116 -13.31 4.87 23.71
C GLN A 116 -13.23 3.81 24.82
N SER A 117 -14.36 3.32 25.35
CA SER A 117 -14.36 2.36 26.47
C SER A 117 -13.92 0.95 26.05
N GLU A 118 -13.98 0.64 24.75
CA GLU A 118 -13.55 -0.63 24.17
C GLU A 118 -12.05 -0.69 23.89
N ASN A 119 -11.33 0.44 23.93
CA ASN A 119 -9.88 0.49 23.68
C ASN A 119 -9.05 -0.53 24.49
N PRO A 120 -9.33 -0.79 25.78
CA PRO A 120 -8.53 -1.75 26.56
C PRO A 120 -8.67 -3.20 26.10
N THR A 121 -9.78 -3.55 25.43
CA THR A 121 -10.13 -4.93 25.07
C THR A 121 -10.14 -5.19 23.57
N ALA A 122 -10.16 -4.16 22.72
CA ALA A 122 -10.01 -4.32 21.28
C ALA A 122 -8.62 -4.84 20.90
N ALA A 123 -8.52 -5.56 19.78
CA ALA A 123 -7.25 -6.03 19.24
C ALA A 123 -6.42 -4.88 18.67
N VAL A 124 -7.08 -3.88 18.08
CA VAL A 124 -6.49 -2.61 17.63
C VAL A 124 -7.40 -1.46 18.04
N ARG A 125 -6.85 -0.25 18.22
CA ARG A 125 -7.71 0.93 18.37
C ARG A 125 -8.43 1.26 17.07
N TYR A 126 -7.73 1.08 15.94
CA TYR A 126 -8.19 1.48 14.62
C TYR A 126 -7.43 0.75 13.52
N PHE A 127 -8.08 0.51 12.38
CA PHE A 127 -7.38 0.14 11.14
C PHE A 127 -7.92 0.85 9.91
N SER A 128 -7.10 0.92 8.86
CA SER A 128 -7.47 1.58 7.61
C SER A 128 -6.74 1.04 6.40
N LEU A 129 -7.29 1.35 5.22
CA LEU A 129 -6.72 1.05 3.92
C LEU A 129 -6.60 2.34 3.10
N ASN A 130 -5.44 2.59 2.51
CA ASN A 130 -5.16 3.82 1.77
C ASN A 130 -4.49 3.51 0.42
N GLN A 131 -4.89 4.20 -0.65
CA GLN A 131 -4.21 4.13 -1.93
C GLN A 131 -3.08 5.16 -1.97
N GLY A 132 -1.84 4.67 -2.02
CA GLY A 132 -0.64 5.43 -2.33
C GLY A 132 -0.20 5.27 -3.78
N ASP A 133 0.42 6.28 -4.36
CA ASP A 133 1.17 6.18 -5.63
C ASP A 133 2.69 6.22 -5.40
N GLU A 134 3.45 6.07 -6.47
CA GLU A 134 4.92 6.14 -6.46
C GLU A 134 5.46 7.51 -6.00
N ASN A 135 4.62 8.54 -5.92
CA ASN A 135 4.98 9.89 -5.50
C ASN A 135 4.50 10.19 -4.07
N SER A 136 4.14 9.17 -3.30
CA SER A 136 3.73 9.24 -1.89
C SER A 136 2.40 9.94 -1.59
N TYR A 137 1.57 10.22 -2.60
CA TYR A 137 0.27 10.84 -2.36
C TYR A 137 -0.76 9.83 -1.86
N ASN A 138 -1.59 10.23 -0.90
CA ASN A 138 -2.78 9.48 -0.50
C ASN A 138 -3.99 9.96 -1.32
N LEU A 139 -4.55 9.06 -2.14
CA LEU A 139 -5.58 9.42 -3.13
C LEU A 139 -6.98 8.92 -2.75
N ALA A 140 -7.07 7.90 -1.92
CA ALA A 140 -8.32 7.35 -1.44
C ALA A 140 -8.08 6.58 -0.14
N SER A 141 -9.03 6.65 0.79
CA SER A 141 -8.93 5.98 2.08
C SER A 141 -10.26 5.40 2.51
N ARG A 142 -10.20 4.30 3.25
CA ARG A 142 -11.30 3.70 4.00
C ARG A 142 -10.79 3.34 5.38
N PHE A 143 -11.67 3.34 6.36
CA PHE A 143 -11.34 2.90 7.70
C PHE A 143 -12.40 1.97 8.30
N ASP A 144 -12.04 1.32 9.40
CA ASP A 144 -12.81 0.27 10.06
C ASP A 144 -14.34 0.52 10.15
N GLN A 145 -14.79 1.68 10.66
CA GLN A 145 -16.22 2.01 10.79
C GLN A 145 -16.95 2.15 9.45
N GLU A 146 -16.23 2.37 8.35
CA GLU A 146 -16.80 2.47 6.99
C GLU A 146 -16.79 1.13 6.25
N MET A 147 -16.03 0.14 6.73
CA MET A 147 -15.79 -1.11 6.04
C MET A 147 -16.80 -2.18 6.45
N LYS A 148 -17.40 -2.81 5.44
CA LYS A 148 -18.19 -4.03 5.61
C LYS A 148 -17.26 -5.21 5.91
N VAL A 149 -17.55 -5.92 6.99
CA VAL A 149 -16.94 -7.22 7.31
C VAL A 149 -17.91 -8.31 6.86
N SER A 150 -17.47 -9.18 5.97
CA SER A 150 -18.25 -10.30 5.47
C SER A 150 -18.44 -11.38 6.55
N ALA A 151 -19.41 -12.28 6.34
CA ALA A 151 -19.78 -13.29 7.34
C ALA A 151 -18.66 -14.27 7.72
N ASP A 152 -17.65 -14.44 6.86
CA ASP A 152 -16.44 -15.25 7.11
C ASP A 152 -15.37 -14.51 7.94
N GLY A 153 -15.63 -13.26 8.31
CA GLY A 153 -14.75 -12.38 9.08
C GLY A 153 -13.70 -11.64 8.23
N PHE A 154 -13.78 -11.73 6.91
CA PHE A 154 -12.91 -10.99 6.01
C PHE A 154 -13.50 -9.63 5.62
N VAL A 155 -12.62 -8.68 5.36
CA VAL A 155 -12.93 -7.45 4.63
C VAL A 155 -12.45 -7.65 3.21
N TYR A 156 -13.39 -7.70 2.26
CA TYR A 156 -13.05 -7.68 0.84
C TYR A 156 -13.13 -6.26 0.29
N HIS A 157 -12.19 -5.90 -0.60
CA HIS A 157 -12.30 -4.68 -1.40
C HIS A 157 -12.20 -5.02 -2.88
N VAL A 158 -13.11 -4.43 -3.65
CA VAL A 158 -13.01 -4.32 -5.11
C VAL A 158 -12.50 -2.92 -5.42
N ILE A 159 -11.33 -2.84 -6.05
CA ILE A 159 -10.65 -1.60 -6.40
C ILE A 159 -10.51 -1.52 -7.93
N GLY A 160 -11.23 -0.60 -8.55
CA GLY A 160 -11.29 -0.51 -10.02
C GLY A 160 -11.91 0.78 -10.52
N ASP A 161 -12.06 0.88 -11.83
CA ASP A 161 -12.61 2.08 -12.47
C ASP A 161 -14.12 2.20 -12.22
N THR A 162 -14.61 3.44 -12.11
CA THR A 162 -16.03 3.73 -11.90
C THR A 162 -16.82 3.68 -13.21
N GLY A 163 -18.13 3.42 -13.14
CA GLY A 163 -19.04 3.54 -14.30
C GLY A 163 -19.17 2.29 -15.17
N ILE A 164 -18.58 1.17 -14.75
CA ILE A 164 -18.65 -0.13 -15.46
C ILE A 164 -19.36 -1.23 -14.65
N GLY A 165 -20.15 -0.85 -13.63
CA GLY A 165 -20.93 -1.79 -12.82
C GLY A 165 -20.18 -2.48 -11.66
N LEU A 166 -18.92 -2.09 -11.41
CA LEU A 166 -18.08 -2.70 -10.37
C LEU A 166 -18.57 -2.40 -8.95
N GLU A 167 -19.20 -1.25 -8.72
CA GLU A 167 -19.70 -0.86 -7.40
C GLU A 167 -20.90 -1.72 -6.99
N GLU A 168 -21.86 -1.87 -7.88
CA GLU A 168 -23.02 -2.75 -7.69
C GLU A 168 -22.58 -4.21 -7.57
N LYS A 169 -21.54 -4.61 -8.32
CA LYS A 169 -20.98 -5.96 -8.22
C LYS A 169 -20.31 -6.20 -6.87
N ALA A 170 -19.52 -5.24 -6.38
CA ALA A 170 -18.89 -5.33 -5.06
C ALA A 170 -19.96 -5.46 -3.97
N GLU A 171 -21.02 -4.64 -4.03
CA GLU A 171 -22.15 -4.71 -3.11
C GLU A 171 -22.82 -6.09 -3.12
N ALA A 172 -23.12 -6.62 -4.31
CA ALA A 172 -23.74 -7.94 -4.48
C ALA A 172 -22.87 -9.09 -3.95
N LEU A 173 -21.55 -8.92 -3.95
CA LEU A 173 -20.57 -9.87 -3.40
C LEU A 173 -20.30 -9.66 -1.90
N GLY A 174 -20.93 -8.66 -1.26
CA GLY A 174 -20.69 -8.31 0.14
C GLY A 174 -19.31 -7.68 0.39
N ALA A 175 -18.71 -7.07 -0.65
CA ALA A 175 -17.42 -6.39 -0.60
C ALA A 175 -17.58 -4.86 -0.52
N ASN A 176 -16.49 -4.20 -0.17
CA ASN A 176 -16.35 -2.76 -0.22
C ASN A 176 -15.87 -2.33 -1.61
N PHE A 177 -16.39 -1.23 -2.16
CA PHE A 177 -15.86 -0.64 -3.38
C PHE A 177 -14.94 0.56 -3.07
N MET A 178 -13.81 0.63 -3.76
CA MET A 178 -12.96 1.82 -3.81
C MET A 178 -12.64 2.16 -5.26
N PRO A 179 -12.84 3.41 -5.71
CA PRO A 179 -12.40 3.81 -7.04
C PRO A 179 -10.87 3.71 -7.14
N TRP A 180 -10.35 3.22 -8.26
CA TRP A 180 -8.93 3.26 -8.55
C TRP A 180 -8.50 4.70 -8.83
N LYS A 181 -7.60 5.26 -8.01
CA LYS A 181 -7.17 6.67 -8.13
C LYS A 181 -5.73 6.88 -8.58
N THR A 182 -4.91 5.83 -8.59
CA THR A 182 -3.53 5.91 -9.10
C THR A 182 -3.49 5.63 -10.61
N ARG A 183 -2.30 5.69 -11.23
CA ARG A 183 -2.12 5.23 -12.62
C ARG A 183 -2.01 3.71 -12.68
N GLU A 184 -0.91 3.16 -13.20
CA GLU A 184 -0.65 1.72 -13.24
C GLU A 184 -0.16 1.20 -11.89
N LYS A 185 0.61 2.00 -11.15
CA LYS A 185 1.25 1.60 -9.88
C LYS A 185 0.41 2.05 -8.70
N MET A 186 0.17 1.14 -7.75
CA MET A 186 -0.52 1.42 -6.49
C MET A 186 0.21 0.75 -5.33
N LEU A 187 0.61 1.54 -4.34
CA LEU A 187 1.00 1.01 -3.04
C LEU A 187 -0.23 1.08 -2.14
N LEU A 188 -0.89 -0.07 -1.94
CA LEU A 188 -2.05 -0.13 -1.05
C LEU A 188 -1.55 -0.30 0.39
N ILE A 189 -1.83 0.68 1.25
CA ILE A 189 -1.29 0.77 2.60
C ILE A 189 -2.36 0.34 3.60
N TYR A 190 -2.16 -0.83 4.20
CA TYR A 190 -2.95 -1.31 5.34
C TYR A 190 -2.28 -0.89 6.64
N ARG A 191 -3.04 -0.24 7.53
CA ARG A 191 -2.54 0.34 8.78
C ARG A 191 -3.32 -0.20 9.96
N GLN A 192 -2.63 -0.51 11.04
CA GLN A 192 -3.19 -0.77 12.36
C GLN A 192 -2.60 0.22 13.37
N MET A 193 -3.47 0.85 14.17
CA MET A 193 -3.08 1.75 15.24
C MET A 193 -3.21 1.06 16.59
N LEU A 194 -2.14 1.11 17.39
CA LEU A 194 -2.04 0.51 18.72
C LEU A 194 -2.57 -0.94 18.76
N PRO A 195 -1.95 -1.89 18.03
CA PRO A 195 -2.20 -3.30 18.29
C PRO A 195 -1.96 -3.62 19.76
N ARG A 196 -2.89 -4.34 20.38
CA ARG A 196 -2.75 -4.81 21.76
C ARG A 196 -1.55 -5.74 21.84
N SER A 197 -0.78 -5.70 22.93
CA SER A 197 0.52 -6.37 23.01
C SER A 197 0.44 -7.90 22.82
N ASP A 198 -0.65 -8.52 23.26
CA ASP A 198 -1.00 -9.94 23.15
C ASP A 198 -1.79 -10.30 21.87
N PHE A 199 -2.12 -9.32 21.02
CA PHE A 199 -2.73 -9.58 19.72
C PHE A 199 -1.64 -10.09 18.75
N MET A 200 -1.56 -11.41 18.62
CA MET A 200 -0.50 -12.08 17.86
C MET A 200 -0.58 -11.82 16.35
N GLN A 201 -1.70 -11.31 15.85
CA GLN A 201 -1.91 -10.97 14.44
C GLN A 201 -1.76 -9.46 14.17
N GLY A 202 -1.18 -8.71 15.12
CA GLY A 202 -0.84 -7.30 14.94
C GLY A 202 0.31 -7.11 13.95
N ILE A 203 0.27 -6.03 13.14
CA ILE A 203 1.34 -5.71 12.17
C ILE A 203 2.69 -5.47 12.88
N ASP A 204 2.68 -5.11 14.17
CA ASP A 204 3.89 -4.98 14.99
C ASP A 204 4.67 -6.30 15.12
N LYS A 205 4.02 -7.45 14.89
CA LYS A 205 4.64 -8.79 14.88
C LYS A 205 5.32 -9.14 13.56
N VAL A 206 5.07 -8.38 12.49
CA VAL A 206 5.68 -8.61 11.18
C VAL A 206 7.11 -8.01 11.20
N PRO A 207 8.16 -8.78 10.86
CA PRO A 207 9.51 -8.24 10.71
C PRO A 207 9.55 -7.16 9.62
N PRO A 208 10.34 -6.08 9.78
CA PRO A 208 10.55 -5.12 8.70
C PRO A 208 11.17 -5.79 7.47
N TYR A 209 10.75 -5.36 6.28
CA TYR A 209 11.31 -5.81 5.02
C TYR A 209 12.81 -5.48 4.92
N ASP A 210 13.59 -6.49 4.52
CA ASP A 210 15.03 -6.45 4.34
C ASP A 210 15.36 -6.72 2.85
N PRO A 211 15.80 -5.71 2.08
CA PRO A 211 16.14 -5.88 0.66
C PRO A 211 17.35 -6.81 0.44
N GLY A 212 18.11 -7.15 1.49
CA GLY A 212 19.21 -8.12 1.41
C GLY A 212 18.75 -9.58 1.47
N LYS A 213 17.45 -9.85 1.65
CA LYS A 213 16.88 -11.20 1.75
C LYS A 213 15.84 -11.47 0.66
N PRO A 214 15.58 -12.74 0.31
CA PRO A 214 14.53 -13.08 -0.65
C PRO A 214 13.16 -12.55 -0.22
N ALA A 215 12.46 -11.88 -1.13
CA ALA A 215 11.12 -11.33 -0.85
C ALA A 215 10.10 -12.41 -0.46
N SER A 216 10.19 -13.60 -1.04
CA SER A 216 9.26 -14.71 -0.77
C SER A 216 9.24 -15.17 0.69
N GLY A 217 10.33 -14.95 1.44
CA GLY A 217 10.41 -15.30 2.86
C GLY A 217 9.94 -14.16 3.79
N GLN A 218 9.41 -13.07 3.23
CA GLN A 218 9.10 -11.84 3.96
C GLN A 218 7.65 -11.39 3.77
N ASP A 219 6.80 -12.23 3.18
CA ASP A 219 5.36 -12.02 3.15
C ASP A 219 4.81 -11.88 4.58
N ALA A 220 4.05 -10.81 4.84
CA ALA A 220 3.41 -10.59 6.12
C ALA A 220 2.49 -11.75 6.54
N SER A 221 1.90 -12.48 5.58
CA SER A 221 1.05 -13.65 5.85
C SER A 221 1.78 -14.76 6.62
N LEU A 222 3.11 -14.84 6.47
CA LEU A 222 3.94 -15.80 7.21
C LEU A 222 4.00 -15.50 8.71
N SER A 223 3.71 -14.25 9.11
CA SER A 223 3.74 -13.82 10.52
C SER A 223 2.35 -13.72 11.13
N ILE A 224 1.37 -13.19 10.38
CA ILE A 224 0.04 -12.85 10.91
C ILE A 224 -1.12 -13.54 10.17
N GLY A 225 -0.83 -14.47 9.27
CA GLY A 225 -1.82 -15.25 8.52
C GLY A 225 -2.78 -14.37 7.74
N ASP A 226 -4.07 -14.69 7.81
CA ASP A 226 -5.14 -13.99 7.10
C ASP A 226 -5.32 -12.51 7.49
N HIS A 227 -4.70 -12.03 8.58
CA HIS A 227 -4.70 -10.60 8.92
C HIS A 227 -3.73 -9.77 8.08
N ALA A 228 -2.83 -10.42 7.33
CA ALA A 228 -2.06 -9.76 6.28
C ALA A 228 -2.98 -9.48 5.08
N ILE A 229 -2.90 -8.27 4.53
CA ILE A 229 -3.61 -7.96 3.31
C ILE A 229 -2.95 -8.65 2.12
N THR A 230 -3.78 -9.29 1.30
CA THR A 230 -3.40 -9.89 0.03
C THR A 230 -4.36 -9.42 -1.06
N GLY A 231 -3.96 -9.54 -2.32
CA GLY A 231 -4.85 -9.19 -3.42
C GLY A 231 -4.51 -9.87 -4.73
N ARG A 232 -5.44 -9.80 -5.68
CA ARG A 232 -5.25 -10.34 -7.02
C ARG A 232 -5.87 -9.38 -8.02
N LEU A 233 -5.07 -8.99 -9.01
CA LEU A 233 -5.56 -8.32 -10.21
C LEU A 233 -6.23 -9.35 -11.11
N MET A 234 -7.38 -8.99 -11.66
CA MET A 234 -8.14 -9.83 -12.59
C MET A 234 -8.83 -8.99 -13.66
N ASP A 235 -9.34 -9.68 -14.67
CA ASP A 235 -10.20 -9.06 -15.66
C ASP A 235 -11.57 -8.69 -15.04
N PRO A 236 -12.16 -7.53 -15.35
CA PRO A 236 -13.49 -7.18 -14.85
C PRO A 236 -14.55 -8.23 -15.17
N ALA A 237 -14.51 -8.87 -16.34
CA ALA A 237 -15.46 -9.92 -16.71
C ALA A 237 -15.34 -11.15 -15.80
N GLU A 238 -14.12 -11.49 -15.35
CA GLU A 238 -13.91 -12.54 -14.36
C GLU A 238 -14.66 -12.19 -13.07
N LEU A 239 -14.44 -10.99 -12.51
CA LEU A 239 -15.15 -10.54 -11.31
C LEU A 239 -16.66 -10.53 -11.50
N MET A 240 -17.15 -10.01 -12.64
CA MET A 240 -18.58 -9.92 -12.95
C MET A 240 -19.26 -11.28 -12.99
N SER A 241 -18.52 -12.35 -13.32
CA SER A 241 -19.03 -13.73 -13.31
C SER A 241 -19.07 -14.38 -11.92
N MET A 242 -18.35 -13.84 -10.93
CA MET A 242 -18.25 -14.45 -9.59
C MET A 242 -19.59 -14.39 -8.85
N THR A 243 -19.90 -15.41 -8.07
CA THR A 243 -21.10 -15.45 -7.20
C THR A 243 -20.74 -15.27 -5.72
N SER A 244 -19.47 -15.41 -5.36
CA SER A 244 -18.95 -15.27 -4.01
C SER A 244 -17.46 -14.92 -4.04
N LEU A 245 -16.99 -14.20 -3.02
CA LEU A 245 -15.57 -13.98 -2.75
C LEU A 245 -15.01 -14.95 -1.70
N GLN A 246 -15.82 -15.87 -1.18
CA GLN A 246 -15.29 -16.93 -0.30
C GLN A 246 -14.32 -17.82 -1.09
N GLY A 247 -13.11 -18.00 -0.56
CA GLY A 247 -12.06 -18.77 -1.25
C GLY A 247 -11.28 -17.99 -2.32
N PHE A 248 -11.56 -16.69 -2.50
CA PHE A 248 -10.64 -15.66 -2.02
C PHE A 248 -9.16 -16.07 -1.91
#